data_AF-A0A0W0VTJ6-F1
#
_entry.id   AF-A0A0W0VTJ6-F1
#
_cell.length_a   1.000
_cell.length_b   1.000
_cell.length_c   1.000
_cell.angle_alpha   90.00
_cell.angle_beta   90.00
_cell.angle_gamma   90.00
#
_symmetry.space_group_name_H-M   'P 1'
#
loop_
_entity.id
_entity.type
_entity.pdbx_description
1 polymer ?
#
loop_
_entity_poly.entity_id
_entity_poly.type
_entity_poly.pdbx_seq_one_letter_code
_entity_poly.pdbx_strand_id
1 'polypeptide(L)'
;MSVLLLLLLIKTIAIFTSIKHLVVIEILFVLMLLTVTIYFKASILNIIALFIFSLTFIVSPILLFLCLAFLHNLTPWGFLLEQKAAKKAWLIFIINPILVFVLSMGFAIDTDFYTTEQSHLYLSHYLVSPDRGVITIAFFASAVYLQLIHYYYVIKVLPTFCKTPIKLNILLVSLFLLLAISFLYDFQASKKLYSLMAMVHAYLEIPLLLYLLPKKEGKIAVAPVLERKKIIR
;
A
#
# COMPACT_ATOMS: atom_id res chain seq x y z
N MET A 1 0.06 13.08 11.46
CA MET A 1 -0.39 11.68 11.34
C MET A 1 -1.71 11.43 12.05
N SER A 2 -1.88 11.91 13.30
CA SER A 2 -3.08 11.67 14.12
C SER A 2 -4.40 12.10 13.48
N VAL A 3 -4.39 13.23 12.76
CA VAL A 3 -5.58 13.75 12.06
C VAL A 3 -6.05 12.85 10.91
N LEU A 4 -5.13 12.42 10.05
CA LEU A 4 -5.43 11.49 8.94
C LEU A 4 -5.91 10.13 9.47
N LEU A 5 -5.27 9.61 10.53
CA LEU A 5 -5.69 8.36 11.15
C LEU A 5 -7.12 8.46 11.70
N LEU A 6 -7.46 9.56 12.38
CA LEU A 6 -8.80 9.74 12.93
C LEU A 6 -9.85 9.86 11.82
N LEU A 7 -9.54 10.56 10.72
CA LEU A 7 -10.39 10.62 9.54
C LEU A 7 -10.62 9.23 8.91
N LEU A 8 -9.57 8.40 8.81
CA LEU A 8 -9.67 7.02 8.34
C LEU A 8 -10.55 6.16 9.25
N LEU A 9 -10.40 6.29 10.57
CA LEU A 9 -11.20 5.56 11.55
C LEU A 9 -12.69 5.94 11.43
N ILE A 10 -12.99 7.24 11.30
CA ILE A 10 -14.36 7.72 11.11
C ILE A 10 -14.97 7.14 9.82
N LYS A 11 -14.24 7.15 8.69
CA LYS A 11 -14.72 6.51 7.46
C LYS A 11 -14.91 5.01 7.61
N THR A 12 -13.98 4.35 8.30
CA THR A 12 -14.08 2.91 8.57
C THR A 12 -15.36 2.60 9.34
N ILE A 13 -15.65 3.37 10.39
CA ILE A 13 -16.90 3.26 11.14
C ILE A 13 -18.09 3.55 10.23
N ALA A 14 -18.01 4.59 9.39
CA ALA A 14 -19.06 4.99 8.45
C ALA A 14 -19.43 3.92 7.41
N ILE A 15 -18.53 2.96 7.13
CA ILE A 15 -18.84 1.79 6.27
C ILE A 15 -19.85 0.86 6.96
N PHE A 16 -19.78 0.75 8.28
CA PHE A 16 -20.64 -0.16 9.07
C PHE A 16 -21.84 0.54 9.69
N THR A 17 -21.75 1.84 9.97
CA THR A 17 -22.80 2.60 10.65
C THR A 17 -23.02 3.94 9.97
N SER A 18 -24.28 4.33 9.78
CA SER A 18 -24.59 5.66 9.22
C SER A 18 -24.27 6.74 10.25
N ILE A 19 -23.36 7.66 9.90
CA ILE A 19 -22.98 8.80 10.73
C ILE A 19 -23.71 10.04 10.24
N LYS A 20 -24.59 10.61 11.08
CA LYS A 20 -25.22 11.91 10.79
C LYS A 20 -24.14 12.98 10.65
N HIS A 21 -24.26 13.81 9.63
CA HIS A 21 -23.32 14.91 9.33
C HIS A 21 -21.88 14.47 8.99
N LEU A 22 -21.69 13.23 8.49
CA LEU A 22 -20.38 12.73 8.08
C LEU A 22 -19.60 13.71 7.17
N VAL A 23 -20.25 14.29 6.17
CA VAL A 23 -19.63 15.25 5.23
C VAL A 23 -19.10 16.50 5.95
N VAL A 24 -19.82 17.01 6.95
CA VAL A 24 -19.39 18.18 7.73
C VAL A 24 -18.14 17.83 8.53
N ILE A 25 -18.13 16.66 9.18
CA ILE A 25 -16.98 16.15 9.91
C ILE A 25 -15.77 16.07 8.96
N GLU A 26 -15.95 15.46 7.78
CA GLU A 26 -14.89 15.32 6.79
C GLU A 26 -14.29 16.66 6.35
N ILE A 27 -15.13 17.65 6.02
CA ILE A 27 -14.67 18.99 5.65
C ILE A 27 -13.85 19.62 6.78
N LEU A 28 -14.26 19.48 8.04
CA LEU A 28 -13.49 19.99 9.19
C LEU A 28 -12.11 19.32 9.30
N PHE A 29 -12.03 18.02 9.05
CA PHE A 29 -10.74 17.30 9.00
C PHE A 29 -9.85 17.82 7.87
N VAL A 30 -10.40 18.07 6.68
CA VAL A 30 -9.64 18.63 5.55
C VAL A 30 -9.12 20.02 5.88
N LEU A 31 -9.96 20.89 6.44
CA LEU A 31 -9.54 22.23 6.86
C LEU A 31 -8.42 22.15 7.90
N MET A 32 -8.55 21.27 8.90
CA MET A 32 -7.51 21.08 9.92
C MET A 32 -6.20 20.56 9.31
N LEU A 33 -6.26 19.63 8.35
CA LEU A 33 -5.07 19.14 7.64
C LEU A 33 -4.40 20.25 6.83
N LEU A 34 -5.17 21.09 6.14
CA LEU A 34 -4.65 22.25 5.40
C LEU A 34 -3.99 23.25 6.36
N THR A 35 -4.64 23.60 7.47
CA THR A 35 -4.07 24.48 8.50
C THR A 35 -2.75 23.94 9.03
N VAL A 36 -2.67 22.64 9.32
CA VAL A 36 -1.42 21.99 9.76
C VAL A 36 -0.35 22.11 8.68
N THR A 37 -0.66 21.87 7.40
CA THR A 37 0.34 22.01 6.34
C THR A 37 0.84 23.43 6.13
N ILE A 38 -0.03 24.43 6.27
CA ILE A 38 0.34 25.84 6.20
C ILE A 38 1.22 26.22 7.40
N TYR A 39 0.83 25.78 8.61
CA TYR A 39 1.59 26.01 9.84
C TYR A 39 3.03 25.47 9.75
N PHE A 40 3.20 24.26 9.21
CA PHE A 40 4.51 23.64 9.01
C PHE A 40 5.23 24.08 7.72
N LYS A 41 4.71 25.09 7.00
CA LYS A 41 5.27 25.62 5.75
C LYS A 41 5.59 24.52 4.72
N ALA A 42 4.64 23.61 4.52
CA ALA A 42 4.76 22.57 3.50
C ALA A 42 4.92 23.20 2.11
N SER A 43 5.55 22.47 1.17
CA SER A 43 5.64 22.91 -0.22
C SER A 43 4.25 23.03 -0.85
N ILE A 44 4.09 23.91 -1.85
CA ILE A 44 2.82 24.08 -2.55
C ILE A 44 2.34 22.78 -3.20
N LEU A 45 3.27 21.95 -3.69
CA LEU A 45 2.98 20.63 -4.24
C LEU A 45 2.35 19.71 -3.19
N ASN A 46 2.86 19.73 -1.96
CA ASN A 46 2.31 18.91 -0.86
C ASN A 46 0.92 19.39 -0.45
N ILE A 47 0.67 20.70 -0.45
CA ILE A 47 -0.65 21.28 -0.16
C ILE A 47 -1.65 20.84 -1.23
N ILE A 48 -1.28 20.96 -2.52
CA ILE A 48 -2.12 20.53 -3.64
C ILE A 48 -2.39 19.02 -3.56
N ALA A 49 -1.36 18.20 -3.36
CA ALA A 49 -1.50 16.75 -3.26
C ALA A 49 -2.42 16.34 -2.10
N LEU A 50 -2.26 16.97 -0.93
CA LEU A 50 -3.12 16.74 0.23
C LEU A 50 -4.57 17.17 -0.02
N PHE A 51 -4.77 18.31 -0.69
CA PHE A 51 -6.10 18.80 -1.04
C PHE A 51 -6.81 17.84 -2.00
N ILE A 52 -6.13 17.42 -3.07
CA ILE A 52 -6.66 16.44 -4.02
C ILE A 52 -6.98 15.13 -3.31
N PHE A 53 -6.04 14.61 -2.51
CA PHE A 53 -6.24 13.39 -1.73
C PHE A 53 -7.49 13.48 -0.84
N SER A 54 -7.61 14.58 -0.12
CA SER A 54 -8.73 14.84 0.79
C SER A 54 -10.06 14.97 0.05
N LEU A 55 -10.08 15.66 -1.08
CA LEU A 55 -11.26 15.81 -1.92
C LEU A 55 -11.70 14.47 -2.52
N THR A 56 -10.77 13.68 -3.06
CA THR A 56 -11.07 12.34 -3.60
C THR A 56 -11.54 11.41 -2.50
N PHE A 57 -11.00 11.50 -1.28
CA PHE A 57 -11.45 10.72 -0.14
C PHE A 57 -12.92 10.98 0.23
N ILE A 58 -13.37 12.23 0.10
CA ILE A 58 -14.77 12.62 0.35
C ILE A 58 -15.66 12.18 -0.81
N VAL A 59 -15.28 12.53 -2.05
CA VAL A 59 -16.12 12.37 -3.24
C VAL A 59 -16.17 10.92 -3.73
N SER A 60 -15.03 10.24 -3.75
CA SER A 60 -14.90 8.87 -4.29
C SER A 60 -13.84 8.07 -3.53
N PRO A 61 -14.13 7.65 -2.29
CA PRO A 61 -13.18 6.89 -1.47
C PRO A 61 -12.77 5.58 -2.13
N ILE A 62 -13.67 4.93 -2.89
CA ILE A 62 -13.37 3.68 -3.60
C ILE A 62 -12.26 3.91 -4.64
N LEU A 63 -12.39 4.97 -5.45
CA LEU A 63 -11.36 5.30 -6.44
C LEU A 63 -10.03 5.65 -5.76
N LEU A 64 -10.07 6.42 -4.67
CA LEU A 64 -8.85 6.72 -3.92
C LEU A 64 -8.19 5.43 -3.41
N PHE A 65 -8.95 4.54 -2.75
CA PHE A 65 -8.40 3.30 -2.22
C PHE A 65 -7.89 2.39 -3.33
N LEU A 66 -8.50 2.40 -4.52
CA LEU A 66 -7.97 1.69 -5.69
C LEU A 66 -6.63 2.29 -6.14
N CYS A 67 -6.52 3.61 -6.22
CA CYS A 67 -5.26 4.28 -6.55
C CYS A 67 -4.18 4.01 -5.50
N LEU A 68 -4.51 4.05 -4.20
CA LEU A 68 -3.60 3.70 -3.12
C LEU A 68 -3.24 2.21 -3.15
N ALA A 69 -4.18 1.33 -3.51
CA ALA A 69 -3.93 -0.09 -3.72
C ALA A 69 -2.97 -0.32 -4.91
N PHE A 70 -2.93 0.56 -5.90
CA PHE A 70 -1.91 0.47 -6.94
C PHE A 70 -0.57 1.05 -6.46
N LEU A 71 -0.59 2.24 -5.86
CA LEU A 71 0.61 2.94 -5.43
C LEU A 71 1.36 2.24 -4.29
N HIS A 72 0.68 1.53 -3.39
CA HIS A 72 1.37 0.79 -2.32
C HIS A 72 2.22 -0.34 -2.88
N ASN A 73 1.81 -0.93 -3.99
CA ASN A 73 2.62 -1.95 -4.64
C ASN A 73 3.94 -1.40 -5.22
N LEU A 74 4.06 -0.07 -5.35
CA LEU A 74 5.29 0.63 -5.73
C LEU A 74 6.16 1.04 -4.53
N THR A 75 5.69 0.87 -3.28
CA THR A 75 6.45 1.28 -2.09
C THR A 75 7.87 0.68 -2.01
N PRO A 76 8.14 -0.56 -2.48
CA PRO A 76 9.49 -1.10 -2.39
C PRO A 76 10.49 -0.40 -3.31
N TRP A 77 10.02 0.29 -4.35
CA TRP A 77 10.88 1.17 -5.14
C TRP A 77 11.45 2.30 -4.27
N GLY A 78 10.64 2.88 -3.36
CA GLY A 78 11.11 3.85 -2.37
C GLY A 78 12.26 3.31 -1.52
N PHE A 79 12.15 2.07 -1.02
CA PHE A 79 13.23 1.43 -0.26
C PHE A 79 14.49 1.20 -1.10
N LEU A 80 14.32 0.82 -2.37
CA LEU A 80 15.46 0.68 -3.29
C LEU A 80 16.14 2.01 -3.60
N LEU A 81 15.39 3.12 -3.63
CA LEU A 81 15.95 4.46 -3.81
C LEU A 81 16.87 4.81 -2.64
N GLU A 82 16.41 4.58 -1.41
CA GLU A 82 17.19 4.81 -0.19
C GLU A 82 18.48 3.96 -0.17
N GLN A 83 18.41 2.72 -0.63
CA GLN A 83 19.57 1.82 -0.74
C GLN A 83 20.45 2.07 -1.97
N LYS A 84 20.20 3.13 -2.75
CA LYS A 84 20.89 3.44 -4.01
C LYS A 84 20.86 2.29 -5.05
N ALA A 85 19.86 1.41 -4.94
CA ALA A 85 19.66 0.24 -5.79
C ALA A 85 18.52 0.42 -6.82
N ALA A 86 17.89 1.60 -6.87
CA ALA A 86 16.72 1.85 -7.71
C ALA A 86 16.98 2.05 -9.22
N LYS A 87 18.25 2.07 -9.67
CA LYS A 87 18.60 2.41 -11.08
C LYS A 87 17.82 1.57 -12.11
N LYS A 88 17.51 0.32 -11.77
CA LYS A 88 16.77 -0.62 -12.62
C LYS A 88 15.39 -1.00 -12.06
N ALA A 89 14.94 -0.37 -10.98
CA ALA A 89 13.66 -0.71 -10.35
C ALA A 89 12.47 -0.47 -11.30
N TRP A 90 12.54 0.55 -12.15
CA TRP A 90 11.52 0.83 -13.17
C TRP A 90 11.28 -0.34 -14.13
N LEU A 91 12.28 -1.20 -14.39
CA LEU A 91 12.08 -2.42 -15.20
C LEU A 91 11.09 -3.37 -14.50
N ILE A 92 11.25 -3.53 -13.19
CA ILE A 92 10.45 -4.47 -12.40
C ILE A 92 9.06 -3.90 -12.09
N PHE A 93 8.96 -2.60 -11.77
CA PHE A 93 7.74 -1.96 -11.29
C PHE A 93 6.92 -1.26 -12.38
N ILE A 94 7.47 -1.05 -13.59
CA ILE A 94 6.75 -0.43 -14.71
C ILE A 94 6.76 -1.34 -15.94
N ILE A 95 7.95 -1.72 -16.43
CA ILE A 95 8.04 -2.48 -17.70
C ILE A 95 7.45 -3.87 -17.58
N ASN A 96 7.80 -4.63 -16.53
CA ASN A 96 7.27 -5.97 -16.35
C ASN A 96 5.74 -6.01 -16.18
N PRO A 97 5.09 -5.14 -15.38
CA PRO A 97 3.62 -5.07 -15.34
C PRO A 97 2.99 -4.76 -16.70
N ILE A 98 3.59 -3.88 -17.51
CA ILE A 98 3.14 -3.58 -18.89
C ILE A 98 3.32 -4.82 -19.78
N LEU A 99 4.44 -5.52 -19.66
CA LEU A 99 4.68 -6.76 -20.41
C LEU A 99 3.67 -7.84 -20.03
N VAL A 100 3.42 -8.03 -18.73
CA VAL A 100 2.38 -8.95 -18.22
C VAL A 100 1.01 -8.55 -18.76
N PHE A 101 0.70 -7.25 -18.82
CA PHE A 101 -0.55 -6.75 -19.40
C PHE A 101 -0.67 -7.18 -20.87
N VAL A 102 0.33 -6.84 -21.70
CA VAL A 102 0.33 -7.13 -23.14
C VAL A 102 0.27 -8.63 -23.42
N LEU A 103 1.03 -9.43 -22.68
CA LEU A 103 0.99 -10.89 -22.79
C LEU A 103 -0.39 -11.43 -22.40
N SER A 104 -0.97 -10.96 -21.29
CA SER A 104 -2.29 -11.41 -20.83
C SER A 104 -3.42 -11.04 -21.79
N MET A 105 -3.23 -10.04 -22.66
CA MET A 105 -4.18 -9.72 -23.73
C MET A 105 -4.22 -10.79 -24.84
N GLY A 106 -3.12 -11.50 -25.08
CA GLY A 106 -3.02 -12.52 -26.14
C GLY A 106 -3.00 -13.96 -25.62
N PHE A 107 -2.60 -14.15 -24.36
CA PHE A 107 -2.50 -15.44 -23.69
C PHE A 107 -3.55 -15.48 -22.58
N ALA A 108 -4.81 -15.72 -22.94
CA ALA A 108 -5.83 -16.05 -21.95
C ALA A 108 -5.44 -17.38 -21.29
N ILE A 109 -5.12 -17.34 -19.99
CA ILE A 109 -4.78 -18.55 -19.22
C ILE A 109 -6.00 -19.47 -19.23
N ASP A 110 -5.73 -20.72 -19.64
CA ASP A 110 -6.59 -21.90 -19.66
C ASP A 110 -7.85 -21.78 -18.77
N THR A 111 -9.00 -21.55 -19.39
CA THR A 111 -10.31 -21.57 -18.72
C THR A 111 -10.66 -22.95 -18.16
N ASP A 112 -9.90 -23.98 -18.56
CA ASP A 112 -10.26 -25.38 -18.37
C ASP A 112 -9.52 -26.03 -17.18
N PHE A 113 -8.62 -25.31 -16.49
CA PHE A 113 -7.86 -25.87 -15.36
C PHE A 113 -8.71 -26.07 -14.08
N TYR A 114 -9.81 -25.31 -13.94
CA TYR A 114 -10.76 -25.41 -12.82
C TYR A 114 -12.17 -25.48 -13.37
N THR A 115 -13.01 -26.38 -12.84
CA THR A 115 -14.44 -26.36 -13.17
C THR A 115 -15.04 -25.01 -12.74
N THR A 116 -16.07 -24.50 -13.43
CA THR A 116 -16.74 -23.23 -13.07
C THR A 116 -17.16 -23.19 -11.60
N GLU A 117 -17.58 -24.31 -11.03
CA GLU A 117 -17.93 -24.44 -9.61
C GLU A 117 -16.71 -24.30 -8.68
N GLN A 118 -15.63 -25.03 -8.92
CA GLN A 118 -14.38 -24.92 -8.13
C GLN A 118 -13.76 -23.52 -8.24
N SER A 119 -13.80 -23.00 -9.46
CA SER A 119 -13.50 -21.62 -9.81
C SER A 119 -14.30 -20.65 -8.93
N HIS A 120 -15.62 -20.75 -8.88
CA HIS A 120 -16.42 -19.88 -8.02
C HIS A 120 -16.16 -20.12 -6.51
N LEU A 121 -15.90 -21.35 -6.09
CA LEU A 121 -15.70 -21.68 -4.68
C LEU A 121 -14.37 -21.13 -4.14
N TYR A 122 -13.27 -21.35 -4.86
CA TYR A 122 -11.92 -21.03 -4.39
C TYR A 122 -11.34 -19.76 -4.99
N LEU A 123 -11.78 -19.43 -6.21
CA LEU A 123 -11.20 -18.37 -7.00
C LEU A 123 -12.21 -17.30 -7.38
N SER A 124 -13.49 -17.32 -6.98
CA SER A 124 -14.50 -16.29 -7.40
C SER A 124 -14.06 -14.84 -7.17
N HIS A 125 -13.08 -14.63 -6.30
CA HIS A 125 -12.53 -13.34 -5.95
C HIS A 125 -11.32 -12.93 -6.80
N TYR A 126 -10.69 -13.89 -7.45
CA TYR A 126 -9.59 -13.76 -8.42
C TYR A 126 -10.05 -14.03 -9.85
N LEU A 127 -11.20 -14.68 -10.01
CA LEU A 127 -11.81 -14.94 -11.30
C LEU A 127 -12.55 -13.71 -11.74
N VAL A 128 -12.04 -13.21 -12.83
CA VAL A 128 -12.70 -12.23 -13.65
C VAL A 128 -13.95 -12.95 -14.21
N SER A 129 -15.15 -12.43 -13.90
CA SER A 129 -16.42 -12.98 -14.42
C SER A 129 -16.27 -13.23 -15.92
N PRO A 130 -16.77 -14.36 -16.48
CA PRO A 130 -16.59 -14.69 -17.90
C PRO A 130 -17.05 -13.58 -18.85
N ASP A 131 -17.98 -12.71 -18.40
CA ASP A 131 -18.48 -11.56 -19.16
C ASP A 131 -17.52 -10.34 -19.20
N ARG A 132 -16.36 -10.44 -18.54
CA ARG A 132 -15.41 -9.32 -18.44
C ARG A 132 -14.44 -9.37 -19.61
N GLY A 133 -14.29 -8.24 -20.27
CA GLY A 133 -13.41 -8.12 -21.42
C GLY A 133 -11.94 -8.43 -21.09
N VAL A 134 -11.22 -8.88 -22.12
CA VAL A 134 -9.78 -9.23 -22.09
C VAL A 134 -8.92 -8.15 -21.41
N ILE A 135 -9.26 -6.88 -21.60
CA ILE A 135 -8.57 -5.73 -20.97
C ILE A 135 -8.62 -5.81 -19.44
N THR A 136 -9.77 -6.20 -18.86
CA THR A 136 -9.91 -6.33 -17.41
C THR A 136 -9.05 -7.48 -16.87
N ILE A 137 -9.00 -8.60 -17.59
CA ILE A 137 -8.13 -9.74 -17.24
C ILE A 137 -6.66 -9.32 -17.25
N ALA A 138 -6.24 -8.57 -18.27
CA ALA A 138 -4.87 -8.08 -18.37
C ALA A 138 -4.50 -7.12 -17.23
N PHE A 139 -5.37 -6.18 -16.86
CA PHE A 139 -5.15 -5.32 -15.70
C PHE A 139 -5.03 -6.12 -14.40
N PHE A 140 -5.90 -7.11 -14.22
CA PHE A 140 -5.88 -7.97 -13.05
C PHE A 140 -4.56 -8.75 -12.96
N ALA A 141 -4.11 -9.37 -14.05
CA ALA A 141 -2.85 -10.10 -14.10
C ALA A 141 -1.64 -9.20 -13.76
N SER A 142 -1.60 -7.98 -14.31
CA SER A 142 -0.55 -7.00 -13.99
C SER A 142 -0.57 -6.57 -12.53
N ALA A 143 -1.76 -6.40 -11.94
CA ALA A 143 -1.90 -6.08 -10.52
C ALA A 143 -1.43 -7.24 -9.63
N VAL A 144 -1.78 -8.49 -9.96
CA VAL A 144 -1.29 -9.68 -9.26
C VAL A 144 0.24 -9.77 -9.33
N TYR A 145 0.83 -9.56 -10.51
CA TYR A 145 2.28 -9.52 -10.66
C TYR A 145 2.91 -8.45 -9.74
N LEU A 146 2.37 -7.23 -9.75
CA LEU A 146 2.92 -6.14 -8.94
C LEU A 146 2.79 -6.44 -7.43
N GLN A 147 1.69 -7.07 -7.01
CA GLN A 147 1.48 -7.54 -5.64
C GLN A 147 2.50 -8.61 -5.23
N LEU A 148 2.79 -9.58 -6.10
CA LEU A 148 3.78 -10.63 -5.83
C LEU A 148 5.19 -10.05 -5.71
N ILE A 149 5.55 -9.12 -6.59
CA ILE A 149 6.81 -8.39 -6.48
C ILE A 149 6.88 -7.60 -5.18
N HIS A 150 5.80 -6.89 -4.82
CA HIS A 150 5.73 -6.15 -3.56
C HIS A 150 6.01 -7.07 -2.37
N TYR A 151 5.32 -8.21 -2.27
CA TYR A 151 5.55 -9.19 -1.20
C TYR A 151 6.96 -9.76 -1.22
N TYR A 152 7.49 -10.10 -2.39
CA TYR A 152 8.88 -10.58 -2.50
C TYR A 152 9.85 -9.56 -1.90
N TYR A 153 9.69 -8.29 -2.22
CA TYR A 153 10.55 -7.26 -1.67
C TYR A 153 10.35 -7.07 -0.17
N VAL A 154 9.11 -6.94 0.31
CA VAL A 154 8.84 -6.69 1.73
C VAL A 154 9.26 -7.87 2.61
N ILE A 155 9.05 -9.11 2.16
CA ILE A 155 9.33 -10.31 2.96
C ILE A 155 10.79 -10.74 2.83
N LYS A 156 11.37 -10.71 1.63
CA LYS A 156 12.70 -11.27 1.39
C LYS A 156 13.80 -10.22 1.32
N VAL A 157 13.55 -9.09 0.66
CA VAL A 157 14.60 -8.10 0.38
C VAL A 157 14.73 -7.10 1.53
N LEU A 158 13.63 -6.51 1.98
CA LEU A 158 13.61 -5.47 3.01
C LEU A 158 14.29 -5.89 4.32
N PRO A 159 14.09 -7.12 4.85
CA PRO A 159 14.78 -7.53 6.07
C PRO A 159 16.30 -7.58 5.95
N THR A 160 16.85 -7.73 4.72
CA THR A 160 18.31 -7.68 4.51
C THR A 160 18.89 -6.28 4.73
N PHE A 161 18.06 -5.24 4.68
CA PHE A 161 18.45 -3.86 4.99
C PHE A 161 18.25 -3.51 6.47
N CYS A 162 17.48 -4.30 7.21
CA CYS A 162 17.23 -4.07 8.64
C CYS A 162 18.45 -4.52 9.46
N LYS A 163 19.15 -3.57 10.09
CA LYS A 163 20.29 -3.86 10.98
C LYS A 163 19.90 -4.66 12.24
N THR A 164 18.65 -4.54 12.65
CA THR A 164 18.09 -5.21 13.82
C THR A 164 17.10 -6.29 13.36
N PRO A 165 17.34 -7.58 13.66
CA PRO A 165 16.38 -8.62 13.33
C PRO A 165 15.08 -8.40 14.11
N ILE A 166 13.94 -8.59 13.43
CA ILE A 166 12.62 -8.58 14.08
C ILE A 166 12.54 -9.84 14.95
N LYS A 167 12.52 -9.65 16.28
CA LYS A 167 12.32 -10.76 17.22
C LYS A 167 10.83 -11.05 17.34
N LEU A 168 10.40 -12.20 16.83
CA LEU A 168 9.02 -12.65 16.97
C LEU A 168 8.81 -13.25 18.37
N ASN A 169 7.89 -12.68 19.14
CA ASN A 169 7.43 -13.27 20.40
C ASN A 169 6.40 -14.38 20.10
N ILE A 170 6.40 -15.46 20.89
CA ILE A 170 5.42 -16.55 20.81
C ILE A 170 3.97 -16.05 20.83
N LEU A 171 3.67 -14.97 21.56
CA LEU A 171 2.34 -14.36 21.58
C LEU A 171 1.93 -13.85 20.18
N LEU A 172 2.85 -13.18 19.49
CA LEU A 172 2.63 -12.65 18.15
C LEU A 172 2.52 -13.77 17.12
N VAL A 173 3.37 -14.80 17.23
CA VAL A 173 3.30 -16.00 16.38
C VAL A 173 1.96 -16.71 16.56
N SER A 174 1.51 -16.87 17.81
CA SER A 174 0.22 -17.51 18.14
C SER A 174 -0.95 -16.71 17.57
N LEU A 175 -0.91 -15.38 17.68
CA LEU A 175 -1.90 -14.50 17.07
C LEU A 175 -1.95 -14.67 15.54
N PHE A 176 -0.80 -14.68 14.86
CA PHE A 176 -0.76 -14.88 13.41
C PHE A 176 -1.25 -16.27 12.99
N LEU A 177 -0.91 -17.30 13.75
CA LEU A 177 -1.40 -18.66 13.49
C LEU A 177 -2.92 -18.74 13.65
N LEU A 178 -3.47 -18.12 14.70
CA LEU A 178 -4.92 -18.07 14.92
C LEU A 178 -5.63 -17.30 13.79
N LEU A 179 -5.07 -16.18 13.34
CA LEU A 179 -5.60 -15.45 12.19
C LEU A 179 -5.56 -16.29 10.90
N ALA A 180 -4.48 -17.05 10.68
CA ALA A 180 -4.37 -17.95 9.53
C ALA A 180 -5.40 -19.10 9.60
N ILE A 181 -5.58 -19.72 10.76
CA ILE A 181 -6.59 -20.76 10.96
C ILE A 181 -8.00 -20.19 10.75
N SER A 182 -8.29 -19.01 11.30
CA SER A 182 -9.57 -18.33 11.08
C SER A 182 -9.82 -18.06 9.60
N PHE A 183 -8.80 -17.65 8.87
CA PHE A 183 -8.90 -17.40 7.43
C PHE A 183 -9.17 -18.66 6.62
N LEU A 184 -8.58 -19.80 7.01
CA LEU A 184 -8.86 -21.10 6.39
C LEU A 184 -10.24 -21.64 6.75
N TYR A 185 -10.74 -21.34 7.96
CA TYR A 185 -12.04 -21.78 8.43
C TYR A 185 -13.21 -21.00 7.79
N ASP A 186 -13.11 -19.67 7.73
CA ASP A 186 -14.12 -18.79 7.12
C ASP A 186 -13.45 -17.70 6.29
N PHE A 187 -13.05 -18.08 5.09
CA PHE A 187 -12.42 -17.18 4.13
C PHE A 187 -13.30 -15.96 3.80
N GLN A 188 -14.63 -16.11 3.72
CA GLN A 188 -15.53 -15.03 3.33
C GLN A 188 -15.59 -13.93 4.40
N ALA A 189 -15.74 -14.30 5.68
CA ALA A 189 -15.71 -13.35 6.77
C ALA A 189 -14.31 -12.76 6.97
N SER A 190 -13.27 -13.60 7.00
CA SER A 190 -11.89 -13.16 7.20
C SER A 190 -11.40 -12.25 6.07
N LYS A 191 -11.86 -12.44 4.83
CA LYS A 191 -11.57 -11.53 3.72
C LYS A 191 -12.02 -10.10 4.01
N LYS A 192 -13.21 -9.89 4.57
CA LYS A 192 -13.70 -8.52 4.87
C LYS A 192 -12.77 -7.82 5.85
N LEU A 193 -12.35 -8.54 6.90
CA LEU A 193 -11.38 -8.04 7.87
C LEU A 193 -10.02 -7.78 7.23
N TYR A 194 -9.53 -8.71 6.40
CA TYR A 194 -8.28 -8.56 5.66
C TYR A 194 -8.32 -7.34 4.74
N SER A 195 -9.39 -7.16 3.96
CA SER A 195 -9.56 -6.00 3.08
C SER A 195 -9.54 -4.69 3.87
N LEU A 196 -10.14 -4.67 5.06
CA LEU A 196 -10.06 -3.51 5.95
C LEU A 196 -8.62 -3.25 6.43
N MET A 197 -7.91 -4.29 6.88
CA MET A 197 -6.53 -4.15 7.33
C MET A 197 -5.60 -3.72 6.19
N ALA A 198 -5.77 -4.29 5.00
CA ALA A 198 -5.02 -3.93 3.80
C ALA A 198 -5.29 -2.47 3.37
N MET A 199 -6.55 -2.02 3.46
CA MET A 199 -6.93 -0.62 3.23
C MET A 199 -6.23 0.30 4.23
N VAL A 200 -6.25 -0.03 5.52
CA VAL A 200 -5.56 0.74 6.56
C VAL A 200 -4.05 0.75 6.33
N HIS A 201 -3.46 -0.39 5.98
CA HIS A 201 -2.04 -0.51 5.67
C HIS A 201 -1.63 0.39 4.49
N ALA A 202 -2.29 0.25 3.34
CA ALA A 202 -2.00 1.06 2.16
C ALA A 202 -2.24 2.56 2.41
N TYR A 203 -3.26 2.90 3.21
CA TYR A 203 -3.55 4.28 3.59
C TYR A 203 -2.46 4.88 4.48
N LEU A 204 -1.88 4.11 5.41
CA LEU A 204 -0.84 4.62 6.31
C LEU A 204 0.55 4.63 5.66
N GLU A 205 0.85 3.64 4.83
CA GLU A 205 2.18 3.43 4.27
C GLU A 205 2.61 4.58 3.36
N ILE A 206 1.72 5.08 2.49
CA ILE A 206 2.08 6.14 1.53
C ILE A 206 2.38 7.48 2.23
N PRO A 207 1.54 8.00 3.14
CA PRO A 207 1.86 9.19 3.92
C PRO A 207 3.13 9.02 4.78
N LEU A 208 3.34 7.84 5.37
CA LEU A 208 4.57 7.54 6.12
C LEU A 208 5.80 7.60 5.21
N LEU A 209 5.74 7.01 4.02
CA LEU A 209 6.82 7.09 3.05
C LEU A 209 7.08 8.52 2.61
N LEU A 210 6.05 9.30 2.29
CA LEU A 210 6.22 10.72 1.93
C LEU A 210 6.82 11.55 3.08
N TYR A 211 6.55 11.19 4.33
CA TYR A 211 7.13 11.83 5.51
C TYR A 211 8.59 11.41 5.74
N LEU A 212 8.91 10.14 5.51
CA LEU A 212 10.23 9.54 5.75
C LEU A 212 11.21 9.68 4.58
N LEU A 213 10.72 9.91 3.36
CA LEU A 213 11.57 10.17 2.21
C LEU A 213 12.44 11.40 2.53
N PRO A 214 13.78 11.27 2.40
CA PRO A 214 14.67 12.34 2.78
C PRO A 214 14.26 13.59 2.02
N LYS A 215 13.92 14.67 2.76
CA LYS A 215 13.87 16.00 2.17
C LYS A 215 15.25 16.19 1.57
N LYS A 216 15.34 16.17 0.22
CA LYS A 216 16.55 16.35 -0.56
C LYS A 216 17.45 17.32 0.19
N GLU A 217 18.43 16.78 0.90
CA GLU A 217 19.22 17.58 1.83
C GLU A 217 19.96 18.58 0.94
N GLY A 218 19.50 19.82 0.95
CA GLY A 218 20.38 20.92 0.63
C GLY A 218 21.44 20.88 1.71
N LYS A 219 22.54 20.15 1.48
CA LYS A 219 23.70 20.02 2.35
C LYS A 219 23.33 20.19 3.82
N ILE A 220 22.69 19.19 4.44
CA ILE A 220 22.75 19.17 5.90
C ILE A 220 24.23 18.95 6.18
N ALA A 221 24.87 19.99 6.71
CA ALA A 221 26.25 19.93 7.14
C ALA A 221 26.34 18.74 8.07
N VAL A 222 26.89 17.64 7.57
CA VAL A 222 27.22 16.49 8.39
C VAL A 222 28.19 17.05 9.41
N ALA A 223 27.70 17.26 10.63
CA ALA A 223 28.55 17.58 11.76
C ALA A 223 29.69 16.57 11.70
N PRO A 224 30.96 17.02 11.65
CA PRO A 224 32.09 16.13 11.42
C PRO A 224 31.94 14.98 12.39
N VAL A 225 31.68 13.80 11.85
CA VAL A 225 31.73 12.56 12.61
C VAL A 225 33.12 12.57 13.17
N LEU A 226 33.22 12.82 14.48
CA LEU A 226 34.47 12.82 15.22
C LEU A 226 35.25 11.61 14.75
N GLU A 227 36.28 11.85 13.95
CA GLU A 227 37.21 10.83 13.53
C GLU A 227 37.67 10.18 14.83
N ARG A 228 37.18 8.96 15.07
CA ARG A 228 37.78 8.11 16.09
C ARG A 228 39.19 7.88 15.60
N LYS A 229 40.12 8.72 16.07
CA LYS A 229 41.55 8.47 16.00
C LYS A 229 41.74 7.03 16.43
N LYS A 230 42.15 6.18 15.48
CA LYS A 230 42.69 4.86 15.81
C LYS A 230 43.83 5.12 16.77
N ILE A 231 43.60 4.82 18.05
CA ILE A 231 44.69 4.69 19.01
C ILE A 231 45.41 3.42 18.58
N ILE A 232 46.47 3.58 17.80
CA ILE A 232 47.45 2.54 17.54
C ILE A 232 48.17 2.34 18.88
N ARG A 233 48.06 1.14 19.44
CA ARG A 233 48.95 0.64 20.49
C ARG A 233 49.89 -0.37 19.85
#